data_AF-Q112J6-F1
#
_entry.id   AF-Q112J6-F1
#
_cell.length_a   1.000
_cell.length_b   1.000
_cell.length_c   1.000
_cell.angle_alpha   90.00
_cell.angle_beta   90.00
_cell.angle_gamma   90.00
#
_symmetry.space_group_name_H-M   'P 1'
#
loop_
_entity.id
_entity.type
_entity.pdbx_description
1 polymer ?
#
loop_
_entity_poly.entity_id
_entity_poly.type
_entity_poly.pdbx_seq_one_letter_code
_entity_poly.pdbx_strand_id
1 'polypeptide(L)' 'MQKIWVQHDGTEDAIADQLVEKGVPAEDIVLAYHPPLLRKYTEFAES' A
#
# COMPACT_ATOMS: atom_id res chain seq x y z
N MET A 1 10.31 -11.61 -4.43
CA MET A 1 10.07 -10.16 -4.53
C MET A 1 9.86 -9.61 -3.13
N GLN A 2 10.31 -8.39 -2.88
CA GLN A 2 10.24 -7.73 -1.57
C GLN A 2 9.19 -6.62 -1.67
N LYS A 3 8.16 -6.68 -0.81
CA LYS A 3 7.06 -5.70 -0.79
C LYS A 3 7.07 -4.90 0.49
N ILE A 4 6.54 -3.68 0.45
CA ILE A 4 6.36 -2.79 1.58
C ILE A 4 4.94 -2.96 2.11
N TRP A 5 4.81 -3.38 3.37
CA TRP A 5 3.52 -3.60 4.02
C TRP A 5 3.21 -2.45 4.95
N VAL A 6 2.23 -1.61 4.57
CA VAL A 6 1.74 -0.52 5.42
C VAL A 6 0.74 -1.10 6.41
N GLN A 7 1.20 -1.35 7.64
CA GLN A 7 0.41 -2.00 8.69
C GLN A 7 -0.55 -1.04 9.39
N HIS A 8 -0.21 0.25 9.41
CA HIS A 8 -1.01 1.30 9.99
C HIS A 8 -0.68 2.60 9.27
N ASP A 9 -1.71 3.37 8.94
CA ASP A 9 -1.58 4.73 8.43
C ASP A 9 -2.50 5.64 9.24
N GLY A 10 -1.92 6.66 9.86
CA GLY A 10 -2.61 7.67 10.66
C GLY A 10 -2.32 9.09 10.16
N THR A 11 -1.82 9.21 8.94
CA THR A 11 -1.47 10.48 8.31
C THR A 11 -2.64 11.03 7.50
N GLU A 12 -2.65 12.34 7.27
CA GLU A 12 -3.65 12.98 6.39
C GLU A 12 -3.38 12.62 4.92
N ASP A 13 -2.11 12.69 4.52
CA ASP A 13 -1.62 12.26 3.21
C ASP A 13 -1.08 10.82 3.31
N ALA A 14 -1.78 9.85 2.70
CA ALA A 14 -1.46 8.43 2.85
C ALA A 14 0.02 8.11 2.55
N ILE A 15 0.64 7.32 3.43
CA ILE A 15 2.06 6.91 3.30
C ILE A 15 2.29 6.16 1.99
N ALA A 16 1.31 5.38 1.54
CA ALA A 16 1.39 4.63 0.30
C ALA A 16 1.53 5.55 -0.92
N ASP A 17 0.83 6.68 -0.93
CA ASP A 17 0.88 7.66 -2.01
C ASP A 17 2.26 8.36 -2.03
N GLN A 18 2.78 8.72 -0.85
CA GLN A 18 4.11 9.31 -0.73
C GLN A 18 5.22 8.36 -1.20
N LEU A 19 5.04 7.04 -1.03
CA LEU A 19 5.99 6.04 -1.55
C LEU A 19 5.94 5.99 -3.07
N VAL A 20 4.75 6.08 -3.67
CA VAL A 20 4.57 6.16 -5.13
C VAL A 20 5.24 7.42 -5.68
N GLU A 21 5.05 8.58 -5.04
CA GLU A 21 5.72 9.84 -5.43
C GLU A 21 7.25 9.75 -5.38
N LYS A 22 7.78 8.94 -4.45
CA LYS A 22 9.22 8.66 -4.33
C LYS A 22 9.73 7.60 -5.31
N GLY A 23 8.86 7.06 -6.17
CA GLY A 23 9.21 6.11 -7.23
C GLY A 23 9.05 4.65 -6.88
N VAL A 24 8.37 4.31 -5.77
CA VAL A 24 8.03 2.92 -5.45
C VAL A 24 6.82 2.50 -6.30
N PRO A 25 6.89 1.40 -7.07
CA PRO A 25 5.74 0.89 -7.80
C PRO A 25 4.59 0.51 -6.85
N ALA A 26 3.35 0.88 -7.19
CA ALA A 26 2.18 0.55 -6.38
C ALA A 26 1.99 -0.98 -6.19
N GLU A 27 2.44 -1.79 -7.16
CA GLU A 27 2.43 -3.27 -7.11
C GLU A 27 3.41 -3.88 -6.09
N ASP A 28 4.32 -3.07 -5.55
CA ASP A 28 5.24 -3.43 -4.47
C ASP A 28 4.78 -2.94 -3.09
N ILE A 29 3.64 -2.26 -3.01
CA ILE A 29 3.07 -1.73 -1.75
C ILE A 29 1.81 -2.51 -1.41
N VAL A 30 1.65 -2.92 -0.16
CA VAL A 30 0.46 -3.63 0.36
C VAL A 30 -0.15 -2.79 1.48
N LEU A 31 -1.42 -2.39 1.31
CA LEU A 31 -2.22 -1.75 2.37
C LEU A 31 -2.71 -2.80 3.37
N ALA A 32 -1.82 -3.18 4.28
CA ALA A 32 -2.03 -4.34 5.14
C ALA A 32 -3.10 -4.13 6.23
N TYR A 33 -3.41 -2.87 6.54
CA TYR A 33 -4.55 -2.49 7.39
C TYR A 33 -5.92 -2.77 6.75
N HIS A 34 -5.99 -2.96 5.42
CA HIS A 34 -7.20 -3.47 4.78
C HIS A 34 -7.28 -5.00 4.88
N PRO A 35 -8.48 -5.57 5.16
CA PRO A 35 -8.72 -6.99 5.07
C PRO A 35 -8.29 -7.56 3.71
N PRO A 36 -7.67 -8.76 3.64
CA PRO A 36 -7.12 -9.30 2.38
C PRO A 36 -8.10 -9.28 1.20
N LEU A 37 -9.37 -9.64 1.44
CA LEU A 37 -10.42 -9.69 0.40
C LEU A 37 -10.76 -8.33 -0.22
N LEU A 38 -10.41 -7.23 0.46
CA LEU A 38 -10.69 -5.87 -0.01
C LEU A 38 -9.52 -5.26 -0.80
N ARG A 39 -8.30 -5.80 -0.66
CA ARG A 39 -7.09 -5.22 -1.27
C ARG A 39 -7.11 -5.24 -2.80
N LYS A 40 -7.76 -6.24 -3.40
CA LYS A 40 -7.98 -6.31 -4.86
C LYS A 40 -8.81 -5.18 -5.45
N TYR A 41 -9.51 -4.41 -4.61
CA TYR A 41 -10.26 -3.22 -5.01
C TYR A 41 -9.47 -1.93 -4.81
N THR A 42 -8.22 -2.02 -4.36
CA THR A 42 -7.29 -0.90 -4.26
C THR A 42 -6.38 -0.88 -5.48
N GLU A 43 -5.68 0.24 -5.70
CA GLU A 43 -4.65 0.37 -6.74
C GLU A 43 -3.29 -0.24 -6.35
N PHE A 44 -3.19 -0.77 -5.12
CA PHE A 44 -1.99 -1.38 -4.55
C PHE A 44 -2.04 -2.92 -4.60
N ALA A 45 -0.95 -3.57 -4.19
CA ALA A 45 -0.88 -5.03 -4.20
C ALA A 45 -1.79 -5.71 -3.17
N GLU A 46 -2.32 -6.88 -3.56
CA GLU A 46 -3.11 -7.75 -2.69
C GLU A 46 -2.27 -8.45 -1.60
N SER A 47 -1.05 -8.87 -1.98
CA SER A 47 -0.11 -9.65 -1.16
C SER A 47 1.32 -9.40 -1.56
#